data_AF-A0AA38KNI3-F1
#
_entry.id   AF-A0AA38KNI3-F1
#
_cell.length_a   1.000
_cell.length_b   1.000
_cell.length_c   1.000
_cell.angle_alpha   90.00
_cell.angle_beta   90.00
_cell.angle_gamma   90.00
#
_symmetry.space_group_name_H-M   'P 1'
#
loop_
_entity.id
_entity.type
_entity.pdbx_description
1 polymer ?
#
loop_
_entity_poly.entity_id
_entity_poly.type
_entity_poly.pdbx_seq_one_letter_code
_entity_poly.pdbx_strand_id
1 'polypeptide(L)'
;MISTVTIPSDDLDGSVAQYTWPQECISMDLCVKCGDSLELNLHQLRFSESLSCARAGHYSFGSERAAYYKLLGDTQIELDRCQKEIERVEILCNTLIASKQLLQANKRLIHSILSPIHKLPLDILGNIFEHVCYGSNYISGFNVPTLKLSRVCHRWRRLVSSMPVLWSSFQFSEKEYARHNLLPLLGLFLRRSHPCPIDFQLDDINGYESSSRSSKNMSSLLLHSDRWRHVEIR
;
A
#
# COMPACT_ATOMS: atom_id res chain seq x y z
N MET A 1 20.15 29.99 -6.15
CA MET A 1 20.47 28.89 -5.21
C MET A 1 19.91 29.32 -3.87
N ILE A 2 18.82 28.70 -3.44
CA ILE A 2 18.23 29.00 -2.13
C ILE A 2 19.19 28.41 -1.10
N SER A 3 19.86 29.27 -0.33
CA SER A 3 20.65 28.85 0.82
C SER A 3 19.69 28.22 1.83
N THR A 4 19.53 26.90 1.78
CA THR A 4 18.78 26.14 2.77
C THR A 4 19.45 26.30 4.13
N VAL A 5 18.86 27.13 4.97
CA VAL A 5 19.15 27.13 6.40
C VAL A 5 18.52 25.86 6.95
N THR A 6 19.35 24.87 7.24
CA THR A 6 18.92 23.67 7.96
C THR A 6 18.76 24.04 9.43
N ILE A 7 17.60 24.58 9.81
CA ILE A 7 17.20 24.64 11.22
C ILE A 7 16.65 23.25 11.57
N PRO A 8 17.24 22.50 12.52
CA PRO A 8 16.71 21.21 12.93
C PRO A 8 15.32 21.38 13.55
N SER A 9 14.42 20.48 13.18
CA SER A 9 13.04 20.39 13.66
C SER A 9 12.93 20.22 15.17
N ASP A 10 12.06 21.01 15.78
CA ASP A 10 11.30 20.83 17.03
C ASP A 10 11.98 20.44 18.36
N ASP A 11 13.29 20.21 18.41
CA ASP A 11 14.02 20.07 19.68
C ASP A 11 14.97 21.25 19.91
N LEU A 12 14.43 22.36 20.43
CA LEU A 12 15.21 23.48 21.00
C LEU A 12 15.85 23.09 22.35
N ASP A 13 16.57 21.97 22.41
CA ASP A 13 17.31 21.55 23.62
C ASP A 13 18.70 22.22 23.71
N GLY A 14 19.15 22.82 22.60
CA GLY A 14 20.38 23.61 22.50
C GLY A 14 20.14 25.12 22.55
N SER A 15 21.00 25.85 23.26
CA SER A 15 20.92 27.31 23.34
C SER A 15 20.96 27.97 21.95
N VAL A 16 20.01 28.86 21.67
CA VAL A 16 19.92 29.70 20.45
C VAL A 16 21.24 30.40 20.09
N ALA A 17 22.10 30.61 21.10
CA ALA A 17 23.44 31.15 21.00
C ALA A 17 24.45 30.28 20.23
N GLN A 18 24.18 28.99 20.01
CA GLN A 18 25.12 28.06 19.37
C GLN A 18 24.97 28.00 17.85
N TYR A 19 23.92 28.60 17.29
CA TYR A 19 23.64 28.55 15.85
C TYR A 19 24.28 29.71 15.08
N THR A 20 24.68 29.43 13.84
CA THR A 20 25.16 30.44 12.88
C THR A 20 23.96 30.98 12.12
N TRP A 21 23.64 32.26 12.36
CA TRP A 21 22.47 32.90 11.76
C TRP A 21 22.81 33.56 10.42
N PRO A 22 21.92 33.49 9.42
CA PRO A 22 22.10 34.16 8.13
C PRO A 22 22.30 35.67 8.32
N GLN A 23 23.25 36.26 7.60
CA GLN A 23 23.44 37.73 7.60
C GLN A 23 22.64 38.43 6.49
N GLU A 24 22.05 37.66 5.57
CA GLU A 24 21.32 38.16 4.40
C GLU A 24 19.81 37.97 4.56
N CYS A 25 19.02 38.84 3.91
CA CYS A 25 17.58 38.72 3.81
C CYS A 25 17.21 37.44 3.05
N ILE A 26 16.36 36.58 3.63
CA ILE A 26 15.83 35.42 2.92
C ILE A 26 14.52 35.84 2.28
N SER A 27 14.52 35.96 0.96
CA SER A 27 13.29 36.19 0.18
C SER A 27 12.84 34.87 -0.46
N MET A 28 11.58 34.52 -0.27
CA MET A 28 10.94 33.35 -0.86
C MET A 28 9.69 33.75 -1.63
N ASP A 29 9.68 33.52 -2.94
CA ASP A 29 8.50 33.75 -3.78
C ASP A 29 7.42 32.69 -3.47
N LEU A 30 6.31 33.12 -2.89
CA LEU A 30 5.16 32.28 -2.56
C LEU A 30 4.24 32.07 -3.76
N CYS A 31 4.17 33.05 -4.68
CA CYS A 31 3.40 32.96 -5.90
C CYS A 31 3.96 33.81 -7.04
N VAL A 32 4.44 33.14 -8.10
CA VAL A 32 5.00 33.78 -9.30
C VAL A 32 3.95 34.59 -10.10
N LYS A 33 2.65 34.30 -9.94
CA LYS A 33 1.59 34.99 -10.70
C LYS A 33 1.19 36.33 -10.11
N CYS A 34 1.12 36.46 -8.79
CA CYS A 34 0.77 37.72 -8.13
C CYS A 34 1.98 38.44 -7.52
N GLY A 35 3.18 37.82 -7.57
CA GLY A 35 4.40 38.38 -7.00
C GLY A 35 4.41 38.38 -5.48
N ASP A 36 3.59 37.53 -4.85
CA ASP A 36 3.59 37.42 -3.38
C ASP A 36 4.88 36.72 -2.93
N SER A 37 5.59 37.36 -2.02
CA SER A 37 6.86 36.90 -1.47
C SER A 37 6.89 37.09 0.05
N LEU A 38 7.66 36.22 0.69
CA LEU A 38 7.98 36.30 2.10
C LEU A 38 9.42 36.79 2.24
N GLU A 39 9.61 37.95 2.84
CA GLU A 39 10.93 38.51 3.14
C GLU A 39 11.22 38.39 4.64
N LEU A 40 12.16 37.51 5.00
CA LEU A 40 12.64 37.36 6.36
C LEU A 40 13.94 38.16 6.54
N ASN A 41 13.80 39.36 7.11
CA ASN A 41 14.93 40.24 7.40
C ASN A 41 15.30 40.20 8.90
N LEU A 42 16.38 39.48 9.22
CA LEU A 42 16.86 39.30 10.59
C LEU A 42 17.38 40.59 11.25
N HIS A 43 17.79 41.58 10.45
CA HIS A 43 18.21 42.90 10.94
C HIS A 43 17.00 43.77 11.33
N GLN A 44 15.89 43.69 10.59
CA GLN A 44 14.62 44.31 10.99
C GLN A 44 14.08 43.70 12.28
N LEU A 45 14.36 42.42 12.52
CA LEU A 45 14.00 41.71 13.75
C LEU A 45 14.96 41.97 14.93
N ARG A 46 15.96 42.87 14.79
CA ARG A 46 16.98 43.20 15.81
C ARG A 46 17.62 41.97 16.47
N PHE A 47 17.80 40.89 15.70
CA PHE A 47 18.15 39.58 16.26
C PHE A 47 19.52 39.59 16.97
N SER A 48 20.53 40.21 16.34
CA SER A 48 21.89 40.31 16.88
C SER A 48 21.95 41.10 18.20
N GLU A 49 21.22 42.21 18.30
CA GLU A 49 21.13 43.04 19.49
C GLU A 49 20.37 42.31 20.61
N SER A 50 19.25 41.67 20.28
CA SER A 50 18.45 40.87 21.22
C SER A 50 19.27 39.70 21.79
N LEU A 51 20.05 39.01 20.96
CA LEU A 51 20.94 37.93 21.38
C LEU A 51 22.07 38.44 22.30
N SER A 52 22.65 39.59 22.00
CA SER A 52 23.67 40.23 22.84
C SER A 52 23.12 40.62 24.21
N CYS A 53 21.92 41.23 24.26
CA CYS A 53 21.23 41.59 25.50
C CYS A 53 20.91 40.36 26.36
N ALA A 54 20.40 39.28 25.73
CA ALA A 54 20.09 38.04 26.42
C ALA A 54 21.35 37.38 27.04
N ARG A 55 22.47 37.38 26.32
CA ARG A 55 23.76 36.84 26.81
C ARG A 55 24.36 37.68 27.94
N ALA A 56 24.14 38.98 27.94
CA ALA A 56 24.62 39.89 28.98
C ALA A 56 23.75 39.88 30.26
N GLY A 57 22.62 39.16 30.26
CA GLY A 57 21.65 39.21 31.35
C GLY A 57 20.99 40.59 31.50
N HIS A 58 20.90 41.35 30.41
CA HIS A 58 20.36 42.72 30.44
C HIS A 58 18.87 42.69 30.77
N TYR A 59 18.45 43.51 31.74
CA TYR A 59 17.04 43.69 32.08
C TYR A 59 16.53 44.99 31.49
N SER A 60 15.67 44.88 30.47
CA SER A 60 15.08 46.03 29.76
C SER A 60 14.00 46.74 30.60
N PHE A 61 14.10 48.08 30.72
CA PHE A 61 13.12 48.93 31.42
C PHE A 61 12.39 49.89 30.46
N GLY A 62 11.19 50.35 30.85
CA GLY A 62 10.49 51.47 30.19
C GLY A 62 10.19 51.24 28.70
N SER A 63 10.64 52.17 27.85
CA SER A 63 10.42 52.17 26.40
C SER A 63 11.09 51.00 25.67
N GLU A 64 12.20 50.48 26.20
CA GLU A 64 12.91 49.34 25.64
C GLU A 64 12.04 48.07 25.69
N ARG A 65 11.35 47.87 26.82
CA ARG A 65 10.45 46.73 27.03
C ARG A 65 9.22 46.81 26.10
N ALA A 66 8.69 48.01 25.87
CA ALA A 66 7.60 48.22 24.92
C ALA A 66 8.03 47.90 23.47
N ALA A 67 9.26 48.25 23.08
CA ALA A 67 9.80 47.91 21.77
C ALA A 67 9.96 46.38 21.58
N TYR A 68 10.41 45.66 22.61
CA TYR A 68 10.47 44.20 22.58
C TYR A 68 9.08 43.55 22.48
N TYR A 69 8.07 44.03 23.20
CA TYR A 69 6.71 43.52 23.07
C TYR A 69 6.12 43.75 21.67
N LYS A 70 6.37 44.91 21.06
CA LYS A 70 5.96 45.17 19.68
C LYS A 70 6.64 44.19 18.72
N LEU A 71 7.97 44.04 18.84
CA LEU A 71 8.75 43.12 18.01
C LEU A 71 8.27 41.67 18.15
N LEU A 72 7.90 41.23 19.36
CA LEU A 72 7.29 39.92 19.58
C LEU A 72 5.95 39.78 18.85
N GLY A 73 5.10 40.82 18.88
CA GLY A 73 3.85 40.85 18.13
C GLY A 73 4.06 40.76 16.61
N ASP A 74 4.98 41.57 16.08
CA ASP A 74 5.34 41.58 14.66
C ASP A 74 5.92 40.21 14.24
N THR A 75 6.76 39.61 15.07
CA THR A 75 7.32 38.26 14.84
C THR A 75 6.23 37.20 14.84
N GLN A 76 5.26 37.28 15.76
CA GLN A 76 4.14 36.34 15.80
C GLN A 76 3.28 36.43 14.53
N ILE A 77 3.06 37.64 14.00
CA ILE A 77 2.31 37.83 12.75
C ILE A 77 3.02 37.14 11.58
N GLU A 78 4.35 37.27 11.46
CA GLU A 78 5.11 36.62 10.40
C GLU A 78 5.17 35.09 10.59
N LEU A 79 5.23 34.59 11.83
CA LEU A 79 5.11 33.15 12.11
C LEU A 79 3.74 32.60 11.68
N ASP A 80 2.65 33.29 12.02
CA ASP A 80 1.30 32.90 11.62
C ASP A 80 1.13 32.93 10.09
N ARG A 81 1.78 33.87 9.40
CA ARG A 81 1.84 33.94 7.93
C ARG A 81 2.60 32.74 7.36
N CYS A 82 3.78 32.43 7.89
CA CYS A 82 4.57 31.25 7.49
C CYS A 82 3.75 29.96 7.65
N GLN A 83 3.10 29.81 8.80
CA GLN A 83 2.32 28.61 9.13
C GLN A 83 1.17 28.40 8.15
N LYS A 84 0.43 29.46 7.81
CA LYS A 84 -0.65 29.39 6.82
C LYS A 84 -0.15 29.00 5.43
N GLU A 85 1.02 29.50 5.02
CA GLU A 85 1.60 29.15 3.73
C GLU A 85 2.12 27.72 3.68
N ILE A 86 2.70 27.21 4.78
CA ILE A 86 3.05 25.79 4.92
C ILE A 86 1.80 24.94 4.75
N GLU A 87 0.74 25.21 5.52
CA GLU A 87 -0.53 24.47 5.42
C GLU A 87 -1.10 24.52 3.99
N ARG A 88 -1.08 25.70 3.35
CA ARG A 88 -1.56 25.87 1.97
C ARG A 88 -0.77 25.01 0.99
N VAL A 89 0.55 25.02 1.08
CA VAL A 89 1.44 24.24 0.18
C VAL A 89 1.30 22.74 0.45
N GLU A 90 1.17 22.32 1.70
CA GLU A 90 0.92 20.92 2.06
C GLU A 90 -0.41 20.42 1.49
N ILE A 91 -1.49 21.19 1.62
CA ILE A 91 -2.80 20.87 1.04
C ILE A 91 -2.69 20.73 -0.49
N LEU A 92 -2.03 21.68 -1.15
CA LEU A 92 -1.85 21.64 -2.60
C LEU A 92 -1.00 20.43 -3.04
N CYS A 93 0.08 20.16 -2.31
CA CYS A 93 0.95 19.02 -2.56
C CYS A 93 0.18 17.70 -2.43
N ASN A 94 -0.58 17.53 -1.34
CA ASN A 94 -1.42 16.36 -1.11
C ASN A 94 -2.47 16.19 -2.21
N THR A 95 -3.09 17.29 -2.66
CA THR A 95 -4.06 17.28 -3.77
C THR A 95 -3.42 16.85 -5.09
N LEU A 96 -2.22 17.34 -5.39
CA LEU A 96 -1.47 16.94 -6.59
C LEU A 96 -1.00 15.48 -6.52
N ILE A 97 -0.59 15.00 -5.34
CA ILE A 97 -0.24 13.59 -5.12
C ILE A 97 -1.46 12.70 -5.38
N ALA A 98 -2.62 13.05 -4.83
CA ALA A 98 -3.87 12.31 -5.08
C ALA A 98 -4.25 12.32 -6.57
N SER A 99 -4.15 13.47 -7.23
CA SER A 99 -4.42 13.60 -8.68
C SER A 99 -3.46 12.74 -9.52
N LYS A 100 -2.17 12.72 -9.18
CA LYS A 100 -1.17 11.86 -9.82
C LYS A 100 -1.51 10.38 -9.63
N GLN A 101 -1.89 9.96 -8.42
CA GLN A 101 -2.27 8.58 -8.14
C GLN A 101 -3.49 8.14 -8.96
N LEU A 102 -4.49 9.02 -9.09
CA LEU A 102 -5.67 8.77 -9.93
C LEU A 102 -5.28 8.59 -11.40
N LEU A 103 -4.45 9.47 -11.95
CA LEU A 103 -3.98 9.37 -13.33
C LEU A 103 -3.15 8.09 -13.56
N GLN A 104 -2.33 7.69 -12.60
CA GLN A 104 -1.58 6.44 -12.66
C GLN A 104 -2.52 5.22 -12.63
N ALA A 105 -3.56 5.24 -11.81
CA ALA A 105 -4.58 4.19 -11.79
C ALA A 105 -5.31 4.10 -13.13
N ASN A 106 -5.73 5.23 -13.70
CA ASN A 106 -6.37 5.29 -15.01
C ASN A 106 -5.46 4.74 -16.12
N LYS A 107 -4.17 5.13 -16.11
CA LYS A 107 -3.17 4.58 -17.04
C LYS A 107 -3.08 3.05 -16.94
N ARG A 108 -3.05 2.48 -15.72
CA ARG A 108 -3.05 1.02 -15.51
C ARG A 108 -4.32 0.36 -16.06
N LEU A 109 -5.49 0.97 -15.85
CA LEU A 109 -6.76 0.46 -16.39
C LEU A 109 -6.75 0.44 -17.92
N ILE A 110 -6.32 1.52 -18.57
CA ILE A 110 -6.21 1.60 -20.03
C ILE A 110 -5.24 0.54 -20.55
N HIS A 111 -4.06 0.39 -19.93
CA HIS A 111 -3.13 -0.69 -20.29
C HIS A 111 -3.75 -2.08 -20.15
N SER A 112 -4.55 -2.30 -19.10
CA SER A 112 -5.27 -3.57 -18.93
C SER A 112 -6.26 -3.77 -20.08
N ILE A 113 -7.08 -2.77 -20.41
CA ILE A 113 -8.07 -2.86 -21.51
C ILE A 113 -7.39 -3.15 -22.84
N LEU A 114 -6.26 -2.50 -23.11
CA LEU A 114 -5.49 -2.68 -24.34
C LEU A 114 -4.63 -3.95 -24.36
N SER A 115 -4.63 -4.74 -23.28
CA SER A 115 -3.81 -5.95 -23.18
C SER A 115 -4.15 -6.94 -24.30
N PRO A 116 -3.14 -7.48 -25.02
CA PRO A 116 -3.35 -8.44 -26.10
C PRO A 116 -4.14 -9.68 -25.68
N ILE A 117 -4.10 -10.05 -24.40
CA ILE A 117 -4.81 -11.22 -23.86
C ILE A 117 -6.34 -11.11 -24.04
N HIS A 118 -6.87 -9.88 -24.16
CA HIS A 118 -8.29 -9.66 -24.45
C HIS A 118 -8.65 -9.99 -25.91
N LYS A 119 -7.68 -10.10 -26.83
CA LYS A 119 -7.91 -10.47 -28.23
C LYS A 119 -7.84 -11.97 -28.49
N LEU A 120 -7.34 -12.77 -27.53
CA LEU A 120 -7.24 -14.21 -27.69
C LEU A 120 -8.64 -14.85 -27.82
N PRO A 121 -8.84 -15.82 -28.71
CA PRO A 121 -10.03 -16.68 -28.70
C PRO A 121 -10.19 -17.41 -27.36
N LEU A 122 -11.41 -17.83 -27.03
CA LEU A 122 -11.68 -18.54 -25.77
C LEU A 122 -10.96 -19.89 -25.69
N ASP A 123 -10.81 -20.59 -26.82
CA ASP A 123 -10.15 -21.90 -26.85
C ASP A 123 -8.66 -21.79 -26.50
N ILE A 124 -7.97 -20.82 -27.09
CA ILE A 124 -6.55 -20.55 -26.79
C ILE A 124 -6.38 -20.13 -25.33
N LEU A 125 -7.25 -19.26 -24.83
CA LEU A 125 -7.22 -18.82 -23.44
C LEU A 125 -7.51 -19.99 -22.49
N GLY A 126 -8.43 -20.88 -22.85
CA GLY A 126 -8.76 -22.10 -22.10
C GLY A 126 -7.56 -23.04 -22.01
N ASN A 127 -6.88 -23.30 -23.13
CA ASN A 127 -5.67 -24.12 -23.15
C ASN A 127 -4.56 -23.54 -22.26
N ILE A 128 -4.37 -22.21 -22.28
CA ILE A 128 -3.42 -21.55 -21.37
C ILE A 128 -3.82 -21.80 -19.91
N PHE A 129 -5.10 -21.65 -19.57
CA PHE A 129 -5.57 -21.89 -18.21
C PHE A 129 -5.40 -23.34 -17.77
N GLU A 130 -5.64 -24.29 -18.67
CA GLU A 130 -5.43 -25.71 -18.40
C GLU A 130 -3.97 -25.99 -18.05
N HIS A 131 -3.01 -25.47 -18.83
CA HIS A 131 -1.59 -25.58 -18.51
C HIS A 131 -1.20 -24.94 -17.17
N VAL A 132 -1.86 -23.85 -16.79
CA VAL A 132 -1.61 -23.16 -15.50
C VAL A 132 -2.22 -23.91 -14.31
N CYS A 133 -3.36 -24.56 -14.51
CA CYS A 133 -4.13 -25.21 -13.44
C CYS A 133 -3.74 -26.67 -13.22
N TYR A 134 -3.41 -27.41 -14.28
CA TYR A 134 -3.12 -28.84 -14.20
C TYR A 134 -1.95 -29.12 -13.27
N GLY A 135 -2.18 -29.98 -12.28
CA GLY A 135 -1.20 -30.33 -11.25
C GLY A 135 -0.77 -29.19 -10.32
N SER A 136 -1.31 -27.98 -10.45
CA SER A 136 -0.82 -26.79 -9.73
C SER A 136 -1.82 -26.23 -8.71
N ASN A 137 -3.06 -26.74 -8.70
CA ASN A 137 -4.04 -26.38 -7.67
C ASN A 137 -3.71 -27.08 -6.36
N TYR A 138 -3.03 -26.37 -5.47
CA TYR A 138 -2.85 -26.83 -4.11
C TYR A 138 -3.98 -26.25 -3.25
N ILE A 139 -4.90 -27.09 -2.80
CA ILE A 139 -6.00 -26.75 -1.88
C ILE A 139 -5.40 -26.53 -0.48
N SER A 140 -4.56 -25.50 -0.39
CA SER A 140 -4.23 -24.75 0.81
C SER A 140 -4.82 -23.36 0.68
N GLY A 141 -4.87 -22.60 1.77
CA GLY A 141 -5.40 -21.24 1.74
C GLY A 141 -4.71 -20.27 0.76
N PHE A 142 -3.58 -20.64 0.14
CA PHE A 142 -2.68 -19.68 -0.51
C PHE A 142 -2.40 -19.92 -2.00
N ASN A 143 -2.47 -21.16 -2.52
CA ASN A 143 -2.00 -21.44 -3.89
C ASN A 143 -2.97 -22.24 -4.76
N VAL A 144 -4.05 -21.58 -5.18
CA VAL A 144 -5.04 -22.17 -6.10
C VAL A 144 -5.14 -21.36 -7.40
N PRO A 145 -4.37 -21.72 -8.46
CA PRO A 145 -4.39 -21.02 -9.74
C PRO A 145 -5.79 -20.86 -10.34
N THR A 146 -6.65 -21.89 -10.25
CA THR A 146 -8.04 -21.82 -10.75
C THR A 146 -8.81 -20.66 -10.10
N LEU A 147 -8.65 -20.45 -8.79
CA LEU A 147 -9.27 -19.32 -8.09
C LEU A 147 -8.60 -17.98 -8.45
N LYS A 148 -7.26 -17.94 -8.58
CA LYS A 148 -6.52 -16.74 -8.98
C LYS A 148 -7.01 -16.25 -10.35
N LEU A 149 -7.12 -17.14 -11.33
CA LEU A 149 -7.63 -16.83 -12.67
C LEU A 149 -9.08 -16.32 -12.63
N SER A 150 -9.94 -16.92 -11.80
CA SER A 150 -11.34 -16.50 -11.65
C SER A 150 -11.54 -15.09 -11.07
N ARG A 151 -10.49 -14.52 -10.45
CA ARG A 151 -10.50 -13.18 -9.83
C ARG A 151 -10.01 -12.08 -10.77
N VAL A 152 -9.40 -12.41 -11.91
CA VAL A 152 -8.81 -11.42 -12.82
C VAL A 152 -9.86 -10.52 -13.46
N CYS A 153 -10.88 -11.08 -14.12
CA CYS A 153 -11.99 -10.32 -14.70
C CYS A 153 -13.23 -11.21 -14.91
N HIS A 154 -14.38 -10.60 -15.23
CA HIS A 154 -15.63 -11.34 -15.49
C HIS A 154 -15.50 -12.37 -16.62
N ARG A 155 -14.76 -12.05 -17.68
CA ARG A 155 -14.56 -12.97 -18.81
C ARG A 155 -13.79 -14.22 -18.37
N TRP A 156 -12.72 -14.05 -17.60
CA TRP A 156 -11.91 -15.17 -17.09
C TRP A 156 -12.71 -15.99 -16.10
N ARG A 157 -13.46 -15.35 -15.20
CA ARG A 157 -14.37 -16.05 -14.28
C ARG A 157 -15.38 -16.92 -14.99
N ARG A 158 -16.02 -16.39 -16.05
CA ARG A 158 -16.98 -17.14 -16.86
C ARG A 158 -16.31 -18.36 -17.51
N LEU A 159 -15.14 -18.15 -18.13
CA LEU A 159 -14.39 -19.24 -18.77
C LEU A 159 -13.96 -20.31 -17.77
N VAL A 160 -13.37 -19.90 -16.64
CA VAL A 160 -12.97 -20.82 -15.57
C VAL A 160 -14.18 -21.59 -15.01
N SER A 161 -15.33 -20.94 -14.91
CA SER A 161 -16.57 -21.56 -14.44
C SER A 161 -17.14 -22.56 -15.45
N SER A 162 -16.96 -22.33 -16.75
CA SER A 162 -17.50 -23.19 -17.82
C SER A 162 -16.57 -24.34 -18.20
N MET A 163 -15.37 -24.42 -17.65
CA MET A 163 -14.38 -25.47 -17.97
C MET A 163 -14.16 -26.38 -16.75
N PRO A 164 -14.87 -27.53 -16.67
CA PRO A 164 -14.73 -28.44 -15.54
C PRO A 164 -13.31 -29.01 -15.38
N VAL A 165 -12.58 -29.18 -16.49
CA VAL A 165 -11.19 -29.69 -16.51
C VAL A 165 -10.24 -28.86 -15.62
N LEU A 166 -10.47 -27.56 -15.46
CA LEU A 166 -9.64 -26.69 -14.61
C LEU A 166 -9.80 -26.96 -13.11
N TRP A 167 -10.83 -27.71 -12.73
CA TRP A 167 -11.15 -28.11 -11.36
C TRP A 167 -10.87 -29.59 -11.11
N SER A 168 -10.46 -30.33 -12.15
CA SER A 168 -10.26 -31.77 -12.11
C SER A 168 -8.91 -32.20 -11.56
N SER A 169 -7.92 -31.31 -11.50
CA SER A 169 -6.59 -31.65 -10.99
C SER A 169 -6.25 -30.78 -9.79
N PHE A 170 -6.00 -31.39 -8.64
CA PHE A 170 -5.67 -30.69 -7.40
C PHE A 170 -4.87 -31.54 -6.40
N GLN A 171 -4.20 -30.89 -5.47
CA GLN A 171 -3.42 -31.49 -4.40
C GLN A 171 -3.91 -30.94 -3.06
N PHE A 172 -3.80 -31.70 -1.99
CA PHE A 172 -4.13 -31.20 -0.66
C PHE A 172 -3.41 -32.00 0.44
N SER A 173 -3.15 -31.33 1.56
CA SER A 173 -2.64 -31.97 2.78
C SER A 173 -3.77 -32.13 3.78
N GLU A 174 -3.92 -33.34 4.34
CA GLU A 174 -4.93 -33.61 5.37
C GLU A 174 -4.77 -32.69 6.61
N LYS A 175 -3.52 -32.37 6.97
CA LYS A 175 -3.20 -31.48 8.08
C LYS A 175 -3.68 -30.06 7.86
N GLU A 176 -3.41 -29.49 6.69
CA GLU A 176 -3.84 -28.13 6.36
C GLU A 176 -5.35 -28.05 6.19
N TYR A 177 -5.92 -29.08 5.60
CA TYR A 177 -7.35 -29.24 5.42
C TYR A 177 -8.11 -29.23 6.75
N ALA A 178 -7.61 -30.00 7.74
CA ALA A 178 -8.16 -30.04 9.09
C ALA A 178 -7.95 -28.72 9.86
N ARG A 179 -6.79 -28.07 9.68
CA ARG A 179 -6.46 -26.80 10.35
C ARG A 179 -7.32 -25.64 9.85
N HIS A 180 -7.55 -25.57 8.53
CA HIS A 180 -8.18 -24.42 7.88
C HIS A 180 -9.64 -24.67 7.45
N ASN A 181 -10.22 -25.82 7.78
CA ASN A 181 -11.58 -26.21 7.41
C ASN A 181 -11.84 -26.02 5.90
N LEU A 182 -11.01 -26.65 5.06
CA LEU A 182 -11.05 -26.48 3.60
C LEU A 182 -12.15 -27.31 2.91
N LEU A 183 -13.08 -27.91 3.69
CA LEU A 183 -14.26 -28.64 3.21
C LEU A 183 -15.08 -27.89 2.15
N PRO A 184 -15.41 -26.60 2.32
CA PRO A 184 -16.15 -25.88 1.30
C PRO A 184 -15.38 -25.76 -0.01
N LEU A 185 -14.05 -25.64 0.05
CA LEU A 185 -13.20 -25.47 -1.11
C LEU A 185 -13.03 -26.78 -1.88
N LEU A 186 -12.78 -27.90 -1.19
CA LEU A 186 -12.76 -29.20 -1.85
C LEU A 186 -14.14 -29.55 -2.42
N GLY A 187 -15.22 -29.31 -1.68
CA GLY A 187 -16.58 -29.47 -2.19
C GLY A 187 -16.86 -28.63 -3.44
N LEU A 188 -16.28 -27.43 -3.53
CA LEU A 188 -16.34 -26.60 -4.73
C LEU A 188 -15.59 -27.26 -5.90
N PHE A 189 -14.37 -27.76 -5.69
CA PHE A 189 -13.59 -28.45 -6.72
C PHE A 189 -14.30 -29.72 -7.24
N LEU A 190 -14.82 -30.55 -6.33
CA LEU A 190 -15.55 -31.77 -6.67
C LEU A 190 -16.83 -31.48 -7.46
N ARG A 191 -17.55 -30.42 -7.09
CA ARG A 191 -18.77 -29.98 -7.81
C ARG A 191 -18.44 -29.42 -9.18
N ARG A 192 -17.43 -28.56 -9.29
CA ARG A 192 -17.11 -27.85 -10.54
C ARG A 192 -16.35 -28.69 -11.55
N SER A 193 -15.68 -29.76 -11.10
CA SER A 193 -15.04 -30.73 -11.98
C SER A 193 -16.02 -31.63 -12.71
N HIS A 194 -17.28 -31.74 -12.27
CA HIS A 194 -18.25 -32.64 -12.91
C HIS A 194 -18.56 -32.22 -14.35
N PRO A 195 -18.57 -33.14 -15.34
CA PRO A 195 -18.44 -34.60 -15.22
C PRO A 195 -17.01 -35.15 -15.40
N CYS A 196 -15.99 -34.28 -15.53
CA CYS A 196 -14.64 -34.71 -15.84
C CYS A 196 -14.06 -35.67 -14.78
N PRO A 197 -13.19 -36.60 -15.19
CA PRO A 197 -12.39 -37.38 -14.26
C PRO A 197 -11.53 -36.48 -13.38
N ILE A 198 -11.17 -36.97 -12.19
CA ILE A 198 -10.43 -36.21 -11.18
C ILE A 198 -9.07 -36.87 -10.97
N ASP A 199 -8.02 -36.04 -10.97
CA ASP A 199 -6.66 -36.39 -10.61
C ASP A 199 -6.30 -35.66 -9.32
N PHE A 200 -5.91 -36.38 -8.26
CA PHE A 200 -5.50 -35.72 -7.03
C PHE A 200 -4.34 -36.38 -6.29
N GLN A 201 -3.60 -35.55 -5.56
CA GLN A 201 -2.51 -35.97 -4.68
C GLN A 201 -2.86 -35.63 -3.23
N LEU A 202 -2.74 -36.63 -2.36
CA LEU A 202 -2.88 -36.50 -0.92
C LEU A 202 -1.48 -36.52 -0.30
N ASP A 203 -1.07 -35.41 0.30
CA ASP A 203 0.16 -35.35 1.09
C ASP A 203 -0.14 -35.82 2.53
N ASP A 204 0.24 -37.06 2.85
CA ASP A 204 0.19 -37.66 4.17
C ASP A 204 1.49 -37.34 4.93
N ILE A 205 1.51 -36.16 5.56
CA ILE A 205 2.62 -35.76 6.43
C ILE A 205 2.50 -36.56 7.74
N ASN A 206 3.01 -37.80 7.72
CA ASN A 206 3.03 -38.75 8.81
C ASN A 206 3.41 -38.12 10.17
N GLY A 207 2.64 -38.49 11.20
CA GLY A 207 3.02 -38.40 12.62
C GLY A 207 2.02 -37.67 13.51
N TYR A 208 1.12 -38.45 14.11
CA TYR A 208 0.26 -38.16 15.28
C TYR A 208 -1.24 -37.89 15.08
N GLU A 209 -1.98 -38.80 15.72
CA GLU A 209 -3.37 -38.84 16.17
C GLU A 209 -4.47 -38.42 15.18
N SER A 210 -5.04 -39.46 14.57
CA SER A 210 -6.34 -39.48 13.89
C SER A 210 -7.44 -38.88 14.76
N SER A 211 -7.64 -37.57 14.65
CA SER A 211 -8.86 -36.93 15.12
C SER A 211 -10.05 -37.30 14.21
N SER A 212 -11.26 -37.33 14.77
CA SER A 212 -12.53 -37.64 14.09
C SER A 212 -12.86 -36.78 12.85
N ARG A 213 -12.07 -35.73 12.56
CA ARG A 213 -12.21 -34.89 11.38
C ARG A 213 -11.62 -35.53 10.11
N SER A 214 -10.62 -36.41 10.25
CA SER A 214 -10.01 -37.16 9.13
C SER A 214 -11.04 -37.98 8.34
N SER A 215 -11.95 -38.68 9.05
CA SER A 215 -12.93 -39.58 8.44
C SER A 215 -14.01 -38.88 7.59
N LYS A 216 -14.37 -37.63 7.91
CA LYS A 216 -15.36 -36.85 7.13
C LYS A 216 -14.79 -36.31 5.81
N ASN A 217 -13.47 -36.21 5.72
CA ASN A 217 -12.79 -35.66 4.55
C ASN A 217 -12.70 -36.72 3.45
N MET A 218 -12.28 -37.94 3.85
CA MET A 218 -12.20 -39.09 2.96
C MET A 218 -13.58 -39.47 2.41
N SER A 219 -14.65 -39.39 3.21
CA SER A 219 -16.00 -39.74 2.76
C SER A 219 -16.53 -38.85 1.64
N SER A 220 -16.18 -37.55 1.63
CA SER A 220 -16.57 -36.62 0.56
C SER A 220 -15.87 -36.95 -0.76
N LEU A 221 -14.61 -37.39 -0.71
CA LEU A 221 -13.86 -37.84 -1.89
C LEU A 221 -14.40 -39.17 -2.40
N LEU A 222 -14.63 -40.13 -1.49
CA LEU A 222 -15.11 -41.48 -1.80
C LEU A 222 -16.47 -41.46 -2.51
N LEU A 223 -17.32 -40.45 -2.22
CA LEU A 223 -18.59 -40.25 -2.91
C LEU A 223 -18.42 -40.00 -4.42
N HIS A 224 -17.25 -39.56 -4.85
CA HIS A 224 -16.91 -39.32 -6.26
C HIS A 224 -15.85 -40.29 -6.80
N SER A 225 -15.68 -41.45 -6.15
CA SER A 225 -14.67 -42.45 -6.50
C SER A 225 -14.82 -43.03 -7.91
N ASP A 226 -16.04 -43.02 -8.45
CA ASP A 226 -16.37 -43.39 -9.83
C ASP A 226 -15.68 -42.52 -10.88
N ARG A 227 -15.29 -41.30 -10.51
CA ARG A 227 -14.65 -40.32 -11.39
C ARG A 227 -13.14 -40.23 -11.18
N TRP A 228 -12.56 -41.00 -10.28
CA TRP A 228 -11.12 -40.94 -10.02
C TRP A 228 -10.34 -41.54 -11.18
N ARG A 229 -9.30 -40.83 -11.65
CA ARG A 229 -8.43 -41.28 -12.74
C ARG A 229 -7.00 -41.48 -12.28
N HIS A 230 -6.43 -40.51 -11.57
CA HIS A 230 -5.12 -40.65 -10.92
C HIS A 230 -5.22 -40.25 -9.46
N VAL A 231 -4.79 -41.14 -8.57
CA VAL A 231 -4.72 -40.89 -7.13
C VAL A 231 -3.32 -41.21 -6.67
N GLU A 232 -2.65 -40.23 -6.08
CA GLU A 232 -1.33 -40.38 -5.48
C GLU A 232 -1.43 -40.07 -3.99
N ILE A 233 -0.89 -40.95 -3.14
CA ILE A 233 -0.80 -40.75 -1.70
C ILE A 233 0.70 -40.73 -1.38
N ARG A 234 1.20 -39.61 -0.87
CA ARG A 234 2.62 -39.37 -0.58
C ARG A 234 2.88 -39.29 0.91
#